data_AF-A0A944C5K4-F1
#
_entry.id   AF-A0A944C5K4-F1
#
_cell.length_a   1.000
_cell.length_b   1.000
_cell.length_c   1.000
_cell.angle_alpha   90.00
_cell.angle_beta   90.00
_cell.angle_gamma   90.00
#
_symmetry.space_group_name_H-M   'P 1'
#
loop_
_entity.id
_entity.type
_entity.pdbx_description
1 polymer ?
#
loop_
_entity_poly.entity_id
_entity_poly.type
_entity_poly.pdbx_seq_one_letter_code
_entity_poly.pdbx_strand_id
1 'polypeptide(L)'
;MKKDKTYLFLLSLVYVGFVIVFCFFPRSTFSELEKRELTSFPAFTAESLADGSFTTGVNHWFSDTEPFRDFFMKTNLQQKKLMAWTFPRGDEEEVVFHATNDGAAAAEGTNAPTDLGELTADDKAKIANNGIIIVGSGDKVRALMAYGGGPNGGVSYAEAANAYHNALGSAVRVYCMVIPTAAAFYCPEKAKTKTRDQEATIRNIHNHLEPGVVAVDAFNALKAHAKENIYLRTDHHWAPLGAFYAAQEFCRMAGVPFKPLSAYQQKVVHRFVGSMYGYSQDLSIKEHPEDFVYYVPQGLNYQVW
;
A
#
# COMPACT_ATOMS: atom_id res chain seq x y z
N MET A 1 15.12 -46.86 -23.53
CA MET A 1 15.43 -47.68 -22.33
C MET A 1 16.57 -47.17 -21.45
N LYS A 2 17.83 -46.99 -21.92
CA LYS A 2 18.92 -46.50 -21.04
C LYS A 2 18.74 -45.03 -20.62
N LYS A 3 18.32 -44.15 -21.55
CA LYS A 3 18.03 -42.73 -21.27
C LYS A 3 16.87 -42.56 -20.28
N ASP A 4 15.84 -43.40 -20.38
CA ASP A 4 14.67 -43.36 -19.49
C ASP A 4 15.05 -43.76 -18.06
N LYS A 5 15.92 -44.76 -17.90
CA LYS A 5 16.45 -45.17 -16.57
C LYS A 5 17.31 -44.08 -15.94
N THR A 6 18.14 -43.39 -16.73
CA THR A 6 18.94 -42.26 -16.23
C THR A 6 18.05 -41.08 -15.85
N TYR A 7 17.03 -40.77 -16.64
CA TYR A 7 16.06 -39.73 -16.32
C TYR A 7 15.29 -40.03 -15.02
N LEU A 8 14.74 -41.24 -14.88
CA LEU A 8 14.03 -41.66 -13.67
C LEU A 8 14.94 -41.61 -12.44
N PHE A 9 16.20 -42.05 -12.57
CA PHE A 9 17.17 -41.97 -11.48
C PHE A 9 17.44 -40.52 -11.04
N LEU A 10 17.63 -39.60 -11.99
CA LEU A 10 17.83 -38.18 -11.68
C LEU A 10 16.59 -37.56 -11.03
N LEU A 11 15.39 -37.88 -11.52
CA LEU A 11 14.14 -37.41 -10.92
C LEU A 11 13.97 -37.93 -9.48
N SER A 12 14.29 -39.20 -9.23
CA SER A 12 14.28 -39.77 -7.88
C SER A 12 15.28 -39.09 -6.95
N LEU A 13 16.48 -38.75 -7.42
CA LEU A 13 17.45 -38.00 -6.62
C LEU A 13 16.94 -36.61 -6.24
N VAL A 14 16.29 -35.91 -7.18
CA VAL A 14 15.67 -34.60 -6.89
C VAL A 14 14.56 -34.74 -5.87
N TYR A 15 13.69 -35.75 -6.01
CA TYR A 15 12.59 -36.00 -5.07
C TYR A 15 13.12 -36.32 -3.66
N VAL A 16 14.11 -37.21 -3.54
CA VAL A 16 14.76 -37.52 -2.25
C VAL A 16 15.40 -36.27 -1.65
N GLY A 17 16.02 -35.42 -2.47
CA GLY A 17 16.53 -34.12 -2.03
C GLY A 17 15.45 -33.24 -1.42
N PHE A 18 14.28 -33.12 -2.06
CA PHE A 18 13.15 -32.37 -1.50
C PHE A 18 12.63 -32.96 -0.19
N VAL A 19 12.52 -34.30 -0.09
CA VAL A 19 12.12 -34.96 1.16
C VAL A 19 13.10 -34.61 2.29
N ILE A 20 14.41 -34.67 2.01
CA ILE A 20 15.42 -34.34 3.02
C ILE A 20 15.28 -32.89 3.48
N VAL A 21 15.12 -31.95 2.55
CA VAL A 21 14.94 -30.53 2.88
C VAL A 21 13.67 -30.31 3.71
N PHE A 22 12.52 -30.80 3.26
CA PHE A 22 11.23 -30.49 3.91
C PHE A 22 11.02 -31.22 5.24
N CYS A 23 11.72 -32.34 5.48
CA CYS A 23 11.64 -33.09 6.73
C CYS A 23 12.71 -32.71 7.76
N PHE A 24 13.92 -32.30 7.34
CA PHE A 24 15.05 -32.14 8.27
C PHE A 24 15.63 -30.73 8.36
N PHE A 25 15.38 -29.85 7.40
CA PHE A 25 15.91 -28.48 7.47
C PHE A 25 15.02 -27.60 8.36
N PRO A 26 15.61 -26.57 9.00
CA PRO A 26 14.85 -25.63 9.80
C PRO A 26 13.81 -24.91 8.93
N ARG A 27 12.61 -24.80 9.48
CA ARG A 27 11.48 -24.12 8.86
C ARG A 27 11.56 -22.62 9.09
N SER A 28 11.08 -21.85 8.12
CA SER A 28 11.04 -20.40 8.22
C SER A 28 9.97 -19.99 9.24
N THR A 29 10.28 -19.02 10.11
CA THR A 29 9.31 -18.48 11.10
C THR A 29 8.82 -17.09 10.73
N PHE A 30 9.62 -16.30 10.01
CA PHE A 30 9.25 -14.99 9.51
C PHE A 30 9.53 -14.92 8.00
N SER A 31 8.66 -14.23 7.25
CA SER A 31 8.91 -13.91 5.84
C SER A 31 9.24 -12.43 5.71
N GLU A 32 10.47 -12.11 5.32
CA GLU A 32 10.86 -10.74 4.96
C GLU A 32 10.16 -10.30 3.67
N LEU A 33 9.86 -11.27 2.81
CA LEU A 33 9.11 -11.08 1.59
C LEU A 33 7.65 -10.71 1.86
N GLU A 34 6.97 -11.36 2.79
CA GLU A 34 5.57 -11.04 3.11
C GLU A 34 5.45 -10.07 4.30
N LYS A 35 6.55 -9.73 4.98
CA LYS A 35 6.62 -8.92 6.22
C LYS A 35 5.66 -9.39 7.30
N ARG A 36 5.57 -10.70 7.51
CA ARG A 36 4.71 -11.30 8.55
C ARG A 36 5.39 -12.48 9.22
N GLU A 37 4.99 -12.71 10.46
CA GLU A 37 5.21 -14.00 11.12
C GLU A 37 4.44 -15.09 10.37
N LEU A 38 5.08 -16.25 10.25
CA LEU A 38 4.51 -17.44 9.64
C LEU A 38 3.74 -18.24 10.67
N THR A 39 2.82 -19.07 10.19
CA THR A 39 1.92 -19.85 11.02
C THR A 39 2.70 -20.70 12.02
N SER A 40 2.24 -20.76 13.27
CA SER A 40 2.78 -21.66 14.30
C SER A 40 2.16 -23.05 14.19
N PHE A 41 2.85 -24.08 14.71
CA PHE A 41 2.31 -25.43 14.67
C PHE A 41 1.00 -25.50 15.50
N PRO A 42 -0.10 -26.07 14.96
CA PRO A 42 -1.39 -26.06 15.65
C PRO A 42 -1.34 -26.89 16.94
N ALA A 43 -2.06 -26.43 17.97
CA ALA A 43 -2.22 -27.19 19.20
C ALA A 43 -3.10 -28.43 18.95
N PHE A 44 -2.69 -29.56 19.49
CA PHE A 44 -3.46 -30.81 19.38
C PHE A 44 -4.49 -30.93 20.51
N THR A 45 -5.76 -31.11 20.15
CA THR A 45 -6.85 -31.55 21.05
C THR A 45 -7.71 -32.62 20.38
N ALA A 46 -8.40 -33.45 21.17
CA ALA A 46 -9.29 -34.48 20.64
C ALA A 46 -10.44 -33.86 19.81
N GLU A 47 -10.95 -32.70 20.24
CA GLU A 47 -11.95 -31.92 19.53
C GLU A 47 -11.43 -31.42 18.18
N SER A 48 -10.21 -30.86 18.14
CA SER A 48 -9.60 -30.33 16.91
C SER A 48 -9.27 -31.41 15.87
N LEU A 49 -9.08 -32.65 16.32
CA LEU A 49 -8.91 -33.79 15.44
C LEU A 49 -10.27 -34.25 14.88
N ALA A 50 -11.30 -34.28 15.73
CA ALA A 50 -12.64 -34.72 15.36
C ALA A 50 -13.33 -33.74 14.38
N ASP A 51 -13.09 -32.44 14.52
CA ASP A 51 -13.64 -31.40 13.64
C ASP A 51 -12.78 -31.10 12.40
N GLY A 52 -11.58 -31.67 12.31
CA GLY A 52 -10.65 -31.52 11.18
C GLY A 52 -9.84 -30.21 11.19
N SER A 53 -9.99 -29.35 12.19
CA SER A 53 -9.23 -28.10 12.31
C SER A 53 -7.73 -28.34 12.53
N PHE A 54 -7.36 -29.43 13.23
CA PHE A 54 -5.95 -29.80 13.44
C PHE A 54 -5.26 -30.17 12.13
N THR A 55 -5.88 -31.01 11.29
CA THR A 55 -5.29 -31.45 10.03
C THR A 55 -5.21 -30.32 9.01
N THR A 56 -6.24 -29.46 8.95
CA THR A 56 -6.20 -28.22 8.15
C THR A 56 -5.10 -27.28 8.65
N GLY A 57 -4.94 -27.12 9.98
CA GLY A 57 -3.88 -26.34 10.58
C GLY A 57 -2.48 -26.87 10.24
N VAL A 58 -2.29 -28.20 10.29
CA VAL A 58 -1.02 -28.84 9.93
C VAL A 58 -0.71 -28.62 8.45
N ASN A 59 -1.69 -28.75 7.55
CA ASN A 59 -1.49 -28.52 6.12
C ASN A 59 -1.15 -27.05 5.82
N HIS A 60 -1.84 -26.11 6.47
CA HIS A 60 -1.56 -24.69 6.35
C HIS A 60 -0.17 -24.36 6.87
N TRP A 61 0.17 -24.82 8.09
CA TRP A 61 1.50 -24.68 8.67
C TRP A 61 2.60 -25.27 7.76
N PHE A 62 2.37 -26.46 7.20
CA PHE A 62 3.36 -27.14 6.36
C PHE A 62 3.71 -26.34 5.10
N SER A 63 2.70 -25.74 4.46
CA SER A 63 2.83 -24.91 3.26
C SER A 63 3.28 -23.47 3.57
N ASP A 64 3.02 -22.99 4.78
CA ASP A 64 3.37 -21.63 5.19
C ASP A 64 4.83 -21.53 5.68
N THR A 65 5.35 -22.58 6.31
CA THR A 65 6.67 -22.57 6.98
C THR A 65 7.78 -23.26 6.21
N GLU A 66 7.65 -23.35 4.88
CA GLU A 66 8.61 -24.06 4.03
C GLU A 66 10.07 -23.61 4.30
N PRO A 67 11.04 -24.54 4.36
CA PRO A 67 12.44 -24.18 4.40
C PRO A 67 12.79 -23.31 3.18
N PHE A 68 13.52 -22.22 3.39
CA PHE A 68 13.86 -21.27 2.33
C PHE A 68 12.63 -20.63 1.63
N ARG A 69 11.50 -20.47 2.33
CA ARG A 69 10.26 -19.87 1.80
C ARG A 69 10.51 -18.64 0.93
N ASP A 70 11.23 -17.64 1.46
CA ASP A 70 11.43 -16.37 0.76
C ASP A 70 12.24 -16.54 -0.55
N PHE A 71 13.16 -17.50 -0.58
CA PHE A 71 13.86 -17.86 -1.81
C PHE A 71 12.89 -18.48 -2.83
N PHE A 72 12.10 -19.50 -2.43
CA PHE A 72 11.15 -20.15 -3.31
C PHE A 72 10.05 -19.20 -3.80
N MET A 73 9.52 -18.35 -2.92
CA MET A 73 8.55 -17.31 -3.27
C MET A 73 9.15 -16.31 -4.27
N LYS A 74 10.38 -15.85 -4.04
CA LYS A 74 11.06 -14.96 -4.98
C LYS A 74 11.28 -15.62 -6.34
N THR A 75 11.70 -16.89 -6.37
CA THR A 75 11.87 -17.66 -7.61
C THR A 75 10.53 -17.90 -8.31
N ASN A 76 9.45 -18.21 -7.58
CA ASN A 76 8.11 -18.36 -8.12
C ASN A 76 7.62 -17.06 -8.77
N LEU A 77 7.81 -15.92 -8.10
CA LEU A 77 7.45 -14.61 -8.63
C LEU A 77 8.28 -14.24 -9.86
N GLN A 78 9.58 -14.54 -9.87
CA GLN A 78 10.45 -14.37 -11.06
C GLN A 78 10.03 -15.26 -12.22
N GLN A 79 9.68 -16.52 -11.95
CA GLN A 79 9.19 -17.46 -12.95
C GLN A 79 7.85 -16.99 -13.51
N LYS A 80 6.91 -16.52 -12.67
CA LYS A 80 5.65 -15.90 -13.12
C LYS A 80 5.90 -14.68 -13.99
N LYS A 81 6.82 -13.79 -13.61
CA LYS A 81 7.23 -12.62 -14.39
C LYS A 81 7.80 -13.02 -15.76
N LEU A 82 8.66 -14.05 -15.80
CA LEU A 82 9.23 -14.58 -17.04
C LEU A 82 8.18 -15.27 -17.92
N MET A 83 7.27 -16.04 -17.32
CA MET A 83 6.17 -16.68 -18.05
C MET A 83 5.22 -15.65 -18.64
N ALA A 84 4.84 -14.61 -17.89
CA ALA A 84 4.02 -13.51 -18.39
C ALA A 84 4.70 -12.79 -19.57
N TRP A 85 6.03 -12.64 -19.53
CA TRP A 85 6.81 -12.06 -20.62
C TRP A 85 6.93 -12.99 -21.85
N THR A 86 7.03 -14.30 -21.64
CA THR A 86 7.29 -15.29 -22.71
C THR A 86 6.01 -15.80 -23.38
N PHE A 87 4.93 -15.89 -22.61
CA PHE A 87 3.60 -16.32 -23.05
C PHE A 87 2.60 -15.28 -22.54
N PRO A 88 2.35 -14.20 -23.29
CA PRO A 88 1.23 -13.32 -23.01
C PRO A 88 -0.03 -14.18 -23.13
N ARG A 89 -0.60 -14.59 -22.00
CA ARG A 89 -1.93 -15.19 -22.00
C ARG A 89 -2.88 -14.07 -22.39
N GLY A 90 -3.39 -14.17 -23.61
CA GLY A 90 -4.67 -13.55 -23.91
C GLY A 90 -5.67 -14.07 -22.90
N ASP A 91 -6.55 -13.17 -22.47
CA ASP A 91 -7.77 -13.43 -21.71
C ASP A 91 -7.61 -13.11 -20.21
N GLU A 92 -8.02 -11.88 -19.90
CA GLU A 92 -8.27 -11.26 -18.59
C GLU A 92 -7.04 -10.76 -17.80
N GLU A 93 -6.97 -9.42 -17.71
CA GLU A 93 -6.03 -8.61 -16.91
C GLU A 93 -4.58 -8.44 -17.43
N GLU A 94 -4.39 -7.89 -18.63
CA GLU A 94 -3.24 -6.99 -18.85
C GLU A 94 -3.42 -6.13 -20.12
N VAL A 95 -3.47 -4.81 -19.95
CA VAL A 95 -3.23 -3.87 -21.05
C VAL A 95 -1.72 -3.73 -21.19
N VAL A 96 -1.13 -4.56 -22.04
CA VAL A 96 0.27 -4.42 -22.47
C VAL A 96 0.31 -3.51 -23.69
N PHE A 97 1.04 -2.39 -23.63
CA PHE A 97 1.46 -1.69 -24.85
C PHE A 97 2.91 -1.19 -24.80
N HIS A 98 3.51 -1.26 -25.99
CA HIS A 98 4.92 -1.17 -26.33
C HIS A 98 5.57 0.19 -26.00
N ALA A 99 6.86 0.15 -25.65
CA ALA A 99 7.69 1.34 -25.60
C ALA A 99 8.00 1.81 -27.03
N THR A 100 7.63 3.04 -27.36
CA THR A 100 8.29 3.77 -28.45
C THR A 100 9.45 4.55 -27.85
N ASN A 101 10.65 4.28 -28.37
CA ASN A 101 11.79 5.18 -28.25
C ASN A 101 11.38 6.55 -28.78
N ASP A 102 11.66 7.60 -28.03
CA ASP A 102 12.28 8.81 -28.56
C ASP A 102 12.96 9.55 -27.41
N GLY A 103 14.25 9.84 -27.59
CA GLY A 103 15.04 10.61 -26.66
C GLY A 103 14.87 12.10 -26.89
N ALA A 104 14.98 12.87 -25.81
CA ALA A 104 15.57 14.21 -25.83
C ALA A 104 15.88 14.68 -24.40
N ALA A 105 16.91 15.50 -24.31
CA ALA A 105 17.67 15.90 -23.14
C ALA A 105 16.92 16.73 -22.08
N ALA A 106 17.53 16.80 -20.89
CA ALA A 106 17.17 17.62 -19.75
C ALA A 106 17.45 19.12 -19.95
N ALA A 107 16.63 20.00 -19.33
CA ALA A 107 17.04 21.00 -18.32
C ALA A 107 15.90 21.97 -17.89
N GLU A 108 15.79 22.16 -16.56
CA GLU A 108 15.38 23.30 -15.71
C GLU A 108 14.24 24.31 -16.04
N GLY A 109 13.34 24.51 -15.06
CA GLY A 109 13.01 25.86 -14.54
C GLY A 109 11.59 26.46 -14.71
N THR A 110 10.85 26.58 -13.58
CA THR A 110 9.81 27.59 -13.21
C THR A 110 8.33 27.44 -13.60
N ASN A 111 7.48 28.00 -12.72
CA ASN A 111 6.05 27.74 -12.43
C ASN A 111 4.99 28.26 -13.42
N ALA A 112 3.98 27.44 -13.73
CA ALA A 112 2.56 27.79 -13.98
C ALA A 112 1.70 26.51 -13.89
N PRO A 113 0.38 26.57 -13.61
CA PRO A 113 -0.40 25.40 -13.19
C PRO A 113 -0.69 24.45 -14.36
N THR A 114 0.16 23.44 -14.54
CA THR A 114 -0.14 22.28 -15.38
C THR A 114 -1.18 21.37 -14.72
N ASP A 115 -2.08 20.86 -15.56
CA ASP A 115 -3.14 19.90 -15.25
C ASP A 115 -2.60 18.67 -14.49
N LEU A 116 -3.38 18.13 -13.54
CA LEU A 116 -3.04 16.91 -12.78
C LEU A 116 -2.74 15.70 -13.69
N GLY A 117 -3.19 15.75 -14.95
CA GLY A 117 -2.92 14.75 -15.98
C GLY A 117 -1.43 14.49 -16.28
N GLU A 118 -0.54 15.47 -16.08
CA GLU A 118 0.91 15.28 -16.29
C GLU A 118 1.56 14.36 -15.24
N LEU A 119 1.05 14.32 -14.01
CA LEU A 119 1.56 13.42 -12.96
C LEU A 119 1.27 11.94 -13.26
N THR A 120 0.32 11.68 -14.16
CA THR A 120 -0.21 10.36 -14.50
C THR A 120 0.18 9.90 -15.90
N ALA A 121 1.05 10.64 -16.60
CA ALA A 121 1.37 10.43 -18.01
C ALA A 121 2.13 9.11 -18.32
N ASP A 122 2.61 8.40 -17.30
CA ASP A 122 3.28 7.10 -17.48
C ASP A 122 2.24 5.96 -17.47
N ASP A 123 1.70 5.72 -18.66
CA ASP A 123 0.50 4.99 -19.05
C ASP A 123 0.41 3.47 -18.72
N LYS A 124 1.22 2.97 -17.80
CA LYS A 124 1.22 1.54 -17.41
C LYS A 124 0.51 1.36 -16.09
N ALA A 125 -0.75 0.93 -16.15
CA ALA A 125 -1.54 0.54 -14.99
C ALA A 125 -1.94 -0.93 -15.08
N LYS A 126 -1.81 -1.66 -13.97
CA LYS A 126 -2.31 -3.04 -13.83
C LYS A 126 -2.95 -3.26 -12.47
N ILE A 127 -3.76 -4.30 -12.36
CA ILE A 127 -4.33 -4.74 -11.09
C ILE A 127 -3.47 -5.88 -10.56
N ALA A 128 -3.02 -5.74 -9.32
CA ALA A 128 -2.30 -6.76 -8.58
C ALA A 128 -3.25 -7.40 -7.54
N ASN A 129 -2.70 -8.28 -6.69
CA ASN A 129 -3.50 -8.96 -5.66
C ASN A 129 -4.27 -7.96 -4.80
N ASN A 130 -5.44 -8.42 -4.30
CA ASN A 130 -6.35 -7.62 -3.47
C ASN A 130 -6.85 -6.31 -4.13
N GLY A 131 -6.85 -6.25 -5.47
CA GLY A 131 -7.35 -5.08 -6.19
C GLY A 131 -6.44 -3.85 -6.11
N ILE A 132 -5.17 -4.02 -5.73
CA ILE A 132 -4.20 -2.93 -5.68
C ILE A 132 -3.84 -2.50 -7.10
N ILE A 133 -3.98 -1.22 -7.40
CA ILE A 133 -3.66 -0.65 -8.70
C ILE A 133 -2.16 -0.30 -8.70
N ILE A 134 -1.38 -0.94 -9.57
CA ILE A 134 0.04 -0.63 -9.76
C ILE A 134 0.16 0.29 -10.96
N VAL A 135 0.83 1.42 -10.78
CA VAL A 135 1.02 2.45 -11.81
C VAL A 135 2.49 2.85 -11.94
N GLY A 136 2.89 3.31 -13.12
CA GLY A 136 4.26 3.72 -13.39
C GLY A 136 5.24 2.55 -13.50
N SER A 137 6.53 2.85 -13.56
CA SER A 137 7.59 1.85 -13.68
C SER A 137 8.91 2.34 -13.09
N GLY A 138 9.85 1.43 -12.83
CA GLY A 138 11.13 1.78 -12.24
C GLY A 138 10.97 2.49 -10.89
N ASP A 139 11.80 3.50 -10.64
CA ASP A 139 11.76 4.32 -9.41
C ASP A 139 10.48 5.17 -9.28
N LYS A 140 9.62 5.20 -10.31
CA LYS A 140 8.32 5.87 -10.28
C LYS A 140 7.15 4.94 -10.00
N VAL A 141 7.39 3.63 -9.88
CA VAL A 141 6.31 2.67 -9.63
C VAL A 141 5.59 2.98 -8.32
N ARG A 142 4.27 2.89 -8.32
CA ARG A 142 3.41 3.21 -7.18
C ARG A 142 2.27 2.21 -7.08
N ALA A 143 1.92 1.86 -5.87
CA ALA A 143 0.73 1.08 -5.56
C ALA A 143 -0.36 1.96 -4.95
N LEU A 144 -1.58 1.82 -5.46
CA LEU A 144 -2.74 2.59 -5.04
C LEU A 144 -3.82 1.62 -4.55
N MET A 145 -4.33 1.89 -3.34
CA MET A 145 -5.49 1.18 -2.82
C MET A 145 -6.73 1.78 -3.46
N ALA A 146 -7.48 0.97 -4.21
CA ALA A 146 -8.73 1.38 -4.79
C ALA A 146 -9.75 1.73 -3.69
N TYR A 147 -10.48 2.82 -3.90
CA TYR A 147 -11.57 3.20 -3.01
C TYR A 147 -12.91 2.63 -3.50
N GLY A 148 -13.57 1.82 -2.66
CA GLY A 148 -14.85 1.17 -2.99
C GLY A 148 -16.10 1.93 -2.54
N GLY A 149 -15.95 2.99 -1.73
CA GLY A 149 -17.09 3.75 -1.21
C GLY A 149 -17.84 4.54 -2.28
N GLY A 150 -18.95 5.17 -1.89
CA GLY A 150 -19.81 5.90 -2.82
C GLY A 150 -20.24 7.25 -2.26
N PRO A 151 -20.84 8.10 -3.11
CA PRO A 151 -21.17 9.49 -2.75
C PRO A 151 -22.15 9.61 -1.57
N ASN A 152 -22.89 8.56 -1.23
CA ASN A 152 -23.79 8.53 -0.06
C ASN A 152 -23.19 7.83 1.15
N GLY A 153 -21.90 7.47 1.10
CA GLY A 153 -21.20 6.74 2.17
C GLY A 153 -20.80 7.64 3.35
N GLY A 154 -20.44 7.01 4.46
CA GLY A 154 -19.87 7.70 5.63
C GLY A 154 -20.89 8.41 6.54
N VAL A 155 -22.19 8.28 6.29
CA VAL A 155 -23.23 8.88 7.15
C VAL A 155 -23.13 8.41 8.60
N SER A 156 -22.95 7.11 8.85
CA SER A 156 -22.78 6.57 10.21
C SER A 156 -21.53 7.08 10.92
N TYR A 157 -20.48 7.44 10.17
CA TYR A 157 -19.30 8.07 10.73
C TYR A 157 -19.56 9.54 11.12
N ALA A 158 -20.31 10.29 10.30
CA ALA A 158 -20.77 11.63 10.66
C ALA A 158 -21.69 11.60 11.89
N GLU A 159 -22.62 10.66 11.97
CA GLU A 159 -23.49 10.43 13.13
C GLU A 159 -22.69 10.14 14.40
N ALA A 160 -21.61 9.36 14.30
CA ALA A 160 -20.71 9.13 15.43
C ALA A 160 -20.02 10.43 15.89
N ALA A 161 -19.54 11.27 14.97
CA ALA A 161 -18.95 12.56 15.30
C ALA A 161 -19.97 13.50 15.97
N ASN A 162 -21.21 13.53 15.47
CA ASN A 162 -22.32 14.27 16.08
C ASN A 162 -22.64 13.74 17.48
N ALA A 163 -22.66 12.43 17.67
CA ALA A 163 -22.89 11.81 18.98
C ALA A 163 -21.80 12.22 20.00
N TYR A 164 -20.52 12.26 19.59
CA TYR A 164 -19.45 12.77 20.45
C TYR A 164 -19.64 14.25 20.80
N HIS A 165 -20.03 15.09 19.83
CA HIS A 165 -20.31 16.50 20.10
C HIS A 165 -21.44 16.67 21.13
N ASN A 166 -22.53 15.95 20.95
CA ASN A 166 -23.69 16.00 21.85
C ASN A 166 -23.36 15.47 23.25
N ALA A 167 -22.55 14.41 23.35
CA ALA A 167 -22.16 13.82 24.63
C ALA A 167 -21.14 14.68 25.41
N LEU A 168 -20.19 15.31 24.72
CA LEU A 168 -19.14 16.14 25.35
C LEU A 168 -19.63 17.57 25.66
N GLY A 169 -20.70 18.00 25.00
CA GLY A 169 -21.29 19.33 25.16
C GLY A 169 -20.43 20.45 24.56
N SER A 170 -20.91 21.69 24.71
CA SER A 170 -20.31 22.87 24.06
C SER A 170 -18.92 23.28 24.60
N ALA A 171 -18.51 22.72 25.74
CA ALA A 171 -17.18 22.96 26.30
C ALA A 171 -16.06 22.27 25.51
N VAL A 172 -16.39 21.26 24.71
CA VAL A 172 -15.43 20.51 23.89
C VAL A 172 -15.76 20.70 22.42
N ARG A 173 -14.75 21.08 21.64
CA ARG A 173 -14.89 21.24 20.19
C ARG A 173 -14.51 19.96 19.49
N VAL A 174 -15.41 19.43 18.68
CA VAL A 174 -15.19 18.22 17.87
C VAL A 174 -14.83 18.63 16.45
N TYR A 175 -13.78 18.02 15.91
CA TYR A 175 -13.32 18.21 14.54
C TYR A 175 -13.43 16.90 13.78
N CYS A 176 -13.92 16.95 12.55
CA CYS A 176 -14.00 15.82 11.65
C CYS A 176 -13.07 16.09 10.46
N MET A 177 -11.98 15.32 10.38
CA MET A 177 -10.99 15.42 9.31
C MET A 177 -10.85 14.07 8.60
N VAL A 178 -11.56 13.90 7.48
CA VAL A 178 -11.47 12.68 6.66
C VAL A 178 -10.38 12.88 5.61
N ILE A 179 -9.47 11.91 5.53
CA ILE A 179 -8.26 12.00 4.70
C ILE A 179 -8.43 11.06 3.50
N PRO A 180 -8.26 11.53 2.25
CA PRO A 180 -8.32 10.65 1.10
C PRO A 180 -7.12 9.69 1.07
N THR A 181 -7.22 8.66 0.26
CA THR A 181 -6.09 7.79 -0.10
C THR A 181 -5.32 8.38 -1.30
N ALA A 182 -4.13 7.85 -1.56
CA ALA A 182 -3.32 8.23 -2.72
C ALA A 182 -4.07 8.11 -4.06
N ALA A 183 -5.03 7.18 -4.16
CA ALA A 183 -5.81 6.97 -5.39
C ALA A 183 -6.65 8.20 -5.80
N ALA A 184 -6.95 9.12 -4.87
CA ALA A 184 -7.68 10.35 -5.19
C ALA A 184 -6.88 11.31 -6.07
N PHE A 185 -5.54 11.25 -6.02
CA PHE A 185 -4.66 12.23 -6.67
C PHE A 185 -3.76 11.61 -7.73
N TYR A 186 -3.38 10.34 -7.57
CA TYR A 186 -2.34 9.70 -8.40
C TYR A 186 -2.85 8.57 -9.28
N CYS A 187 -4.16 8.30 -9.30
CA CYS A 187 -4.73 7.28 -10.18
C CYS A 187 -4.85 7.84 -11.61
N PRO A 188 -4.21 7.22 -12.62
CA PRO A 188 -4.31 7.67 -14.01
C PRO A 188 -5.72 7.47 -14.57
N GLU A 189 -6.12 8.29 -15.54
CA GLU A 189 -7.46 8.21 -16.17
C GLU A 189 -7.80 6.80 -16.67
N LYS A 190 -6.80 6.07 -17.24
CA LYS A 190 -6.97 4.69 -17.71
C LYS A 190 -7.35 3.69 -16.61
N ALA A 191 -6.94 3.95 -15.36
CA ALA A 191 -7.25 3.10 -14.21
C ALA A 191 -8.38 3.67 -13.34
N LYS A 192 -8.92 4.84 -13.69
CA LYS A 192 -9.92 5.56 -12.88
C LYS A 192 -11.22 4.77 -12.72
N THR A 193 -11.55 3.89 -13.66
CA THR A 193 -12.69 2.96 -13.55
C THR A 193 -12.55 1.93 -12.42
N LYS A 194 -11.35 1.77 -11.84
CA LYS A 194 -11.04 0.81 -10.79
C LYS A 194 -11.13 1.42 -9.38
N THR A 195 -11.35 2.72 -9.25
CA THR A 195 -11.51 3.42 -7.97
C THR A 195 -12.69 4.40 -8.05
N ARG A 196 -13.30 4.72 -6.91
CA ARG A 196 -14.43 5.65 -6.85
C ARG A 196 -14.02 7.03 -6.33
N ASP A 197 -14.87 8.01 -6.58
CA ASP A 197 -14.66 9.40 -6.15
C ASP A 197 -14.75 9.52 -4.63
N GLN A 198 -13.60 9.83 -4.03
CA GLN A 198 -13.46 10.04 -2.59
C GLN A 198 -13.94 11.42 -2.15
N GLU A 199 -13.82 12.44 -3.02
CA GLU A 199 -14.22 13.82 -2.70
C GLU A 199 -15.72 13.88 -2.44
N ALA A 200 -16.52 13.21 -3.28
CA ALA A 200 -17.97 13.14 -3.11
C ALA A 200 -18.36 12.51 -1.77
N THR A 201 -17.67 11.45 -1.35
CA THR A 201 -17.95 10.79 -0.06
C THR A 201 -17.55 11.67 1.13
N ILE A 202 -16.39 12.33 1.05
CA ILE A 202 -15.93 13.27 2.08
C ILE A 202 -16.91 14.44 2.22
N ARG A 203 -17.36 15.02 1.10
CA ARG A 203 -18.39 16.06 1.08
C ARG A 203 -19.69 15.57 1.71
N ASN A 204 -20.11 14.35 1.41
CA ASN A 204 -21.32 13.77 2.02
C ASN A 204 -21.20 13.62 3.54
N ILE A 205 -20.04 13.17 4.04
CA ILE A 205 -19.77 13.14 5.48
C ILE A 205 -19.92 14.55 6.06
N HIS A 206 -19.25 15.54 5.48
CA HIS A 206 -19.30 16.92 5.96
C HIS A 206 -20.72 17.52 5.96
N ASN A 207 -21.53 17.20 4.95
CA ASN A 207 -22.92 17.67 4.86
C ASN A 207 -23.85 17.06 5.94
N HIS A 208 -23.46 15.92 6.54
CA HIS A 208 -24.22 15.27 7.61
C HIS A 208 -23.70 15.63 9.01
N LEU A 209 -22.69 16.50 9.12
CA LEU A 209 -22.22 16.99 10.41
C LEU A 209 -23.18 18.05 10.98
N GLU A 210 -23.43 17.99 12.27
CA GLU A 210 -24.15 19.03 12.99
C GLU A 210 -23.31 20.34 13.04
N PRO A 211 -23.94 21.52 13.15
CA PRO A 211 -23.23 22.80 13.15
C PRO A 211 -22.12 22.94 14.21
N GLY A 212 -22.16 22.15 15.29
CA GLY A 212 -21.16 22.14 16.36
C GLY A 212 -19.93 21.26 16.09
N VAL A 213 -19.94 20.46 15.01
CA VAL A 213 -18.79 19.67 14.57
C VAL A 213 -18.09 20.39 13.42
N VAL A 214 -16.79 20.65 13.57
CA VAL A 214 -16.01 21.39 12.58
C VAL A 214 -15.48 20.44 11.51
N ALA A 215 -15.97 20.56 10.28
CA ALA A 215 -15.40 19.89 9.11
C ALA A 215 -14.04 20.49 8.76
N VAL A 216 -13.01 19.65 8.63
CA VAL A 216 -11.65 20.05 8.23
C VAL A 216 -11.38 19.52 6.83
N ASP A 217 -11.19 20.41 5.85
CA ASP A 217 -11.04 20.07 4.44
C ASP A 217 -9.61 19.64 4.07
N ALA A 218 -9.22 18.48 4.61
CA ALA A 218 -7.93 17.87 4.29
C ALA A 218 -7.82 17.49 2.80
N PHE A 219 -8.94 17.21 2.12
CA PHE A 219 -8.93 16.85 0.70
C PHE A 219 -8.37 17.98 -0.15
N ASN A 220 -8.92 19.19 -0.05
CA ASN A 220 -8.44 20.32 -0.84
C ASN A 220 -7.08 20.84 -0.38
N ALA A 221 -6.78 20.76 0.92
CA ALA A 221 -5.45 21.05 1.43
C ALA A 221 -4.38 20.15 0.78
N LEU A 222 -4.64 18.85 0.66
CA LEU A 222 -3.72 17.91 -0.02
C LEU A 222 -3.72 18.09 -1.53
N LYS A 223 -4.89 18.31 -2.16
CA LYS A 223 -5.02 18.51 -3.62
C LYS A 223 -4.14 19.66 -4.13
N ALA A 224 -4.04 20.74 -3.36
CA ALA A 224 -3.19 21.89 -3.69
C ALA A 224 -1.69 21.52 -3.80
N HIS A 225 -1.28 20.43 -3.15
CA HIS A 225 0.10 19.94 -3.09
C HIS A 225 0.28 18.58 -3.78
N ALA A 226 -0.67 18.15 -4.62
CA ALA A 226 -0.63 16.82 -5.26
C ALA A 226 0.58 16.59 -6.18
N LYS A 227 1.25 17.65 -6.64
CA LYS A 227 2.49 17.57 -7.43
C LYS A 227 3.73 17.23 -6.58
N GLU A 228 3.61 17.33 -5.26
CA GLU A 228 4.67 16.97 -4.32
C GLU A 228 4.52 15.50 -3.88
N ASN A 229 5.55 14.97 -3.23
CA ASN A 229 5.52 13.61 -2.66
C ASN A 229 4.72 13.59 -1.35
N ILE A 230 3.43 13.93 -1.41
CA ILE A 230 2.53 13.97 -0.24
C ILE A 230 1.93 12.60 0.10
N TYR A 231 2.08 11.59 -0.77
CA TYR A 231 1.81 10.18 -0.47
C TYR A 231 2.99 9.29 -0.85
N LEU A 232 3.21 8.26 -0.04
CA LEU A 232 4.22 7.23 -0.29
C LEU A 232 3.80 6.38 -1.49
N ARG A 233 4.78 5.92 -2.27
CA ARG A 233 4.56 5.07 -3.45
C ARG A 233 4.31 3.61 -3.08
N THR A 234 4.94 3.15 -2.00
CA THR A 234 5.04 1.75 -1.58
C THR A 234 4.29 1.46 -0.27
N ASP A 235 3.60 2.46 0.28
CA ASP A 235 2.79 2.35 1.49
C ASP A 235 1.37 2.90 1.27
N HIS A 236 0.42 2.48 2.10
CA HIS A 236 -0.96 2.95 2.02
C HIS A 236 -1.18 4.33 2.64
N HIS A 237 -0.26 4.81 3.47
CA HIS A 237 -0.35 6.10 4.09
C HIS A 237 0.13 7.24 3.18
N TRP A 238 -0.28 8.45 3.54
CA TRP A 238 0.39 9.67 3.11
C TRP A 238 1.87 9.69 3.53
N ALA A 239 2.67 10.52 2.87
CA ALA A 239 3.99 10.87 3.35
C ALA A 239 3.88 11.90 4.48
N PRO A 240 4.90 12.03 5.35
CA PRO A 240 4.90 13.05 6.40
C PRO A 240 4.68 14.49 5.90
N LEU A 241 5.02 14.78 4.63
CA LEU A 241 4.72 16.07 4.00
C LEU A 241 3.21 16.27 3.77
N GLY A 242 2.48 15.24 3.32
CA GLY A 242 1.02 15.29 3.23
C GLY A 242 0.38 15.46 4.60
N ALA A 243 0.88 14.73 5.59
CA ALA A 243 0.45 14.86 6.98
C ALA A 243 0.66 16.29 7.52
N PHE A 244 1.77 16.94 7.16
CA PHE A 244 2.05 18.33 7.52
C PHE A 244 0.99 19.29 6.97
N TYR A 245 0.59 19.17 5.70
CA TYR A 245 -0.43 20.04 5.11
C TYR A 245 -1.82 19.84 5.72
N ALA A 246 -2.22 18.61 6.02
CA ALA A 246 -3.48 18.37 6.71
C ALA A 246 -3.44 18.86 8.17
N ALA A 247 -2.32 18.68 8.86
CA ALA A 247 -2.13 19.24 10.21
C ALA A 247 -2.16 20.77 10.20
N GLN A 248 -1.58 21.41 9.19
CA GLN A 248 -1.66 22.85 8.99
C GLN A 248 -3.11 23.31 8.82
N GLU A 249 -3.91 22.62 8.01
CA GLU A 249 -5.32 22.93 7.80
C GLU A 249 -6.15 22.73 9.08
N PHE A 250 -5.91 21.63 9.81
CA PHE A 250 -6.51 21.42 11.12
C PHE A 250 -6.16 22.56 12.08
N CYS A 251 -4.88 22.93 12.21
CA CYS A 251 -4.45 23.98 13.13
C CYS A 251 -5.04 25.33 12.76
N ARG A 252 -5.17 25.63 11.46
CA ARG A 252 -5.85 26.82 10.96
C ARG A 252 -7.31 26.86 11.40
N MET A 253 -8.04 25.75 11.25
CA MET A 253 -9.44 25.63 11.69
C MET A 253 -9.58 25.61 13.22
N ALA A 254 -8.57 25.12 13.93
CA ALA A 254 -8.52 25.12 15.38
C ALA A 254 -8.08 26.45 16.00
N GLY A 255 -7.54 27.38 15.20
CA GLY A 255 -7.02 28.65 15.67
C GLY A 255 -5.79 28.50 16.55
N VAL A 256 -5.02 27.41 16.38
CA VAL A 256 -3.80 27.16 17.15
C VAL A 256 -2.55 27.44 16.32
N PRO A 257 -1.45 27.93 16.93
CA PRO A 257 -0.22 28.19 16.19
C PRO A 257 0.33 26.91 15.56
N PHE A 258 0.73 27.00 14.29
CA PHE A 258 1.42 25.93 13.58
C PHE A 258 2.66 26.48 12.90
N LYS A 259 3.83 25.90 13.20
CA LYS A 259 5.10 26.39 12.66
C LYS A 259 5.21 26.04 11.17
N PRO A 260 5.87 26.89 10.35
CA PRO A 260 6.17 26.55 8.96
C PRO A 260 7.13 25.36 8.88
N LEU A 261 7.16 24.67 7.73
CA LEU A 261 8.00 23.48 7.53
C LEU A 261 9.50 23.76 7.77
N SER A 262 9.94 25.00 7.50
CA SER A 262 11.32 25.47 7.77
C SER A 262 11.72 25.44 9.25
N ALA A 263 10.76 25.33 10.19
CA ALA A 263 11.02 25.18 11.62
C ALA A 263 11.27 23.72 12.04
N TYR A 264 11.28 22.79 11.10
CA TYR A 264 11.49 21.37 11.33
C TYR A 264 12.78 20.90 10.66
N GLN A 265 13.47 19.97 11.32
CA GLN A 265 14.60 19.28 10.73
C GLN A 265 14.10 18.12 9.86
N GLN A 266 14.41 18.15 8.57
CA GLN A 266 14.19 17.02 7.69
C GLN A 266 15.13 15.86 8.05
N LYS A 267 14.58 14.65 8.06
CA LYS A 267 15.28 13.37 8.22
C LYS A 267 14.81 12.42 7.14
N VAL A 268 15.68 11.48 6.76
CA VAL A 268 15.39 10.54 5.67
C VAL A 268 15.71 9.13 6.13
N VAL A 269 14.78 8.19 5.89
CA VAL A 269 15.04 6.75 5.93
C VAL A 269 15.08 6.26 4.49
N HIS A 270 16.25 5.83 4.06
CA HIS A 270 16.46 5.38 2.69
C HIS A 270 15.93 3.97 2.45
N ARG A 271 15.57 3.71 1.20
CA ARG A 271 15.14 2.39 0.71
C ARG A 271 13.94 1.82 1.50
N PHE A 272 13.01 2.67 1.89
CA PHE A 272 11.75 2.29 2.50
C PHE A 272 10.86 1.55 1.49
N VAL A 273 10.32 0.41 1.93
CA VAL A 273 9.21 -0.28 1.27
C VAL A 273 8.10 -0.33 2.31
N GLY A 274 6.90 0.10 1.97
CA GLY A 274 5.75 0.09 2.87
C GLY A 274 4.92 -1.19 2.83
N SER A 275 3.67 -1.07 3.25
CA SER A 275 2.67 -2.14 3.31
C SER A 275 2.14 -2.55 1.95
N MET A 276 2.25 -1.71 0.91
CA MET A 276 1.64 -2.01 -0.38
C MET A 276 2.29 -3.20 -1.06
N TYR A 277 3.55 -3.50 -0.74
CA TYR A 277 4.14 -4.75 -1.18
C TYR A 277 3.42 -5.96 -0.59
N GLY A 278 3.10 -5.94 0.71
CA GLY A 278 2.30 -6.99 1.35
C GLY A 278 0.90 -7.11 0.74
N TYR A 279 0.26 -5.99 0.40
CA TYR A 279 -1.09 -5.98 -0.17
C TYR A 279 -1.13 -6.46 -1.63
N SER A 280 -0.19 -6.02 -2.46
CA SER A 280 -0.14 -6.33 -3.89
C SER A 280 0.60 -7.62 -4.23
N GLN A 281 1.54 -8.03 -3.37
CA GLN A 281 2.57 -9.04 -3.64
C GLN A 281 3.36 -8.76 -4.93
N ASP A 282 3.37 -7.51 -5.40
CA ASP A 282 4.02 -7.14 -6.66
C ASP A 282 5.51 -6.84 -6.44
N LEU A 283 6.37 -7.62 -7.11
CA LEU A 283 7.83 -7.46 -7.00
C LEU A 283 8.30 -6.07 -7.41
N SER A 284 7.63 -5.38 -8.33
CA SER A 284 8.06 -4.04 -8.74
C SER A 284 8.02 -3.05 -7.57
N ILE A 285 7.09 -3.20 -6.63
CA ILE A 285 7.04 -2.39 -5.40
C ILE A 285 8.21 -2.71 -4.47
N LYS A 286 8.58 -4.00 -4.34
CA LYS A 286 9.73 -4.42 -3.52
C LYS A 286 11.07 -3.98 -4.13
N GLU A 287 11.19 -4.06 -5.45
CA GLU A 287 12.42 -3.80 -6.20
C GLU A 287 12.74 -2.30 -6.31
N HIS A 288 11.75 -1.41 -6.15
CA HIS A 288 11.89 0.04 -6.29
C HIS A 288 11.45 0.79 -5.02
N PRO A 289 12.23 0.63 -3.92
CA PRO A 289 11.94 1.31 -2.68
C PRO A 289 12.00 2.84 -2.85
N GLU A 290 11.47 3.58 -1.88
CA GLU A 290 11.48 5.04 -1.86
C GLU A 290 12.22 5.59 -0.64
N ASP A 291 12.47 6.90 -0.63
CA ASP A 291 12.95 7.60 0.55
C ASP A 291 11.76 8.02 1.42
N PHE A 292 11.75 7.58 2.67
CA PHE A 292 10.78 8.04 3.66
C PHE A 292 11.31 9.30 4.35
N VAL A 293 10.78 10.45 3.95
CA VAL A 293 11.18 11.77 4.45
C VAL A 293 10.25 12.22 5.57
N TYR A 294 10.79 12.49 6.77
CA TYR A 294 10.03 12.97 7.93
C TYR A 294 10.65 14.22 8.55
N TYR A 295 9.85 14.91 9.39
CA TYR A 295 10.18 16.24 9.91
C TYR A 295 10.14 16.26 11.43
N VAL A 296 11.27 16.55 12.06
CA VAL A 296 11.40 16.62 13.53
C VAL A 296 11.31 18.09 13.96
N PRO A 297 10.39 18.47 14.86
CA PRO A 297 10.31 19.85 15.34
C PRO A 297 11.61 20.29 16.01
N GLN A 298 12.06 21.52 15.73
CA GLN A 298 13.22 22.10 16.41
C GLN A 298 12.80 23.03 17.56
N GLY A 299 13.65 23.09 18.59
CA GLY A 299 13.47 24.00 19.73
C GLY A 299 12.27 23.66 20.61
N LEU A 300 11.86 22.38 20.67
CA LEU A 300 10.89 21.88 21.63
C LEU A 300 11.61 21.05 22.69
N ASN A 301 11.42 21.40 23.96
CA ASN A 301 11.75 20.52 25.07
C ASN A 301 10.52 19.66 25.33
N TYR A 302 10.55 18.39 24.90
CA TYR A 302 9.51 17.44 25.25
C TYR A 302 9.66 17.09 26.74
N GLN A 303 8.73 17.57 27.57
CA GLN A 303 8.56 16.99 28.90
C GLN A 303 7.66 15.76 28.73
N VAL A 304 8.25 14.58 28.92
CA VAL A 304 7.49 13.36 29.09
C VAL A 304 7.00 13.39 30.53
N TRP A 305 5.68 13.47 30.71
CA TRP A 305 5.01 13.38 32.01
C TRP A 305 4.79 11.91 32.38
#